data_AF-A0AAD7AXB1-F1
#
_entry.id   AF-A0AAD7AXB1-F1
#
_cell.length_a   1.000
_cell.length_b   1.000
_cell.length_c   1.000
_cell.angle_alpha   90.00
_cell.angle_beta   90.00
_cell.angle_gamma   90.00
#
_symmetry.space_group_name_H-M   'P 1'
#
loop_
_entity.id
_entity.type
_entity.pdbx_description
1 polymer ?
#
loop_
_entity_poly.entity_id
_entity_poly.type
_entity_poly.pdbx_seq_one_letter_code
_entity_poly.pdbx_strand_id
1 'polypeptide(L)'
;MAESVPLSGRWSSPVDNARPTYGTQGSSPPRLQDDLKKAMKAEIGQHTWWFDDDRRVARMVCHKTRKPDAPIPCKDVLDSLENYVCDSDSWWFTNGLESAAAEMEKAYRSLPPAKRLRPGSKKEAEHYDGVGTFFNLAIRSASRMVPELPDDGPFAKFGFGVYDRPTGDGVNDAAELKPDLAGIRDHTLHTETPTSVRIREGVALFWFAAPDSCQPSIGVPVEVKDTWRDMVHQATTYARAMFFASPLRRFCPVIIYNSLLCRFHFLIYHRGGISSSRPFDAHSPDGCKGMLRMLMSLMTCKNRVDAGYASWNDNFLQIFRLPVDGSTANYVNATTEQILHADNCSRGPATHVYRISYAVGGSPVNTSLPSTPATPSSQSSNLPELRPRISLQGGVLRPYNTQIIDQDNSKLELCRK
;
A
#
# COMPACT_ATOMS: atom_id res chain seq x y z
N MET A 1 -29.12 46.25 -29.16
CA MET A 1 -27.84 46.47 -29.86
C MET A 1 -26.83 46.85 -28.80
N ALA A 2 -25.96 45.91 -28.44
CA ALA A 2 -24.89 46.11 -27.48
C ALA A 2 -23.67 45.36 -28.02
N GLU A 3 -22.57 46.10 -28.16
CA GLU A 3 -21.33 45.68 -28.77
C GLU A 3 -20.58 44.65 -27.94
N SER A 4 -20.07 43.63 -28.62
CA SER A 4 -19.20 42.59 -28.09
C SER A 4 -17.74 43.03 -28.12
N VAL A 5 -17.06 43.00 -26.97
CA VAL A 5 -15.59 43.10 -26.86
C VAL A 5 -15.02 41.68 -26.75
N PRO A 6 -14.09 41.25 -27.63
CA PRO A 6 -13.44 39.95 -27.50
C PRO A 6 -12.20 40.06 -26.61
N LEU A 7 -12.16 39.31 -25.50
CA LEU A 7 -10.94 39.07 -24.73
C LEU A 7 -10.25 37.82 -25.25
N SER A 8 -9.41 37.98 -26.26
CA SER A 8 -8.39 37.00 -26.65
C SER A 8 -7.15 37.17 -25.76
N GLY A 9 -7.16 36.52 -24.60
CA GLY A 9 -6.01 36.40 -23.71
C GLY A 9 -5.40 34.99 -23.81
N ARG A 10 -4.43 34.83 -24.71
CA ARG A 10 -3.68 33.59 -24.91
C ARG A 10 -2.70 33.42 -23.73
N TRP A 11 -3.10 32.68 -22.69
CA TRP A 11 -2.17 32.23 -21.65
C TRP A 11 -1.26 31.17 -22.27
N SER A 12 -0.04 31.61 -22.58
CA SER A 12 1.05 30.70 -22.92
C SER A 12 1.55 30.13 -21.60
N SER A 13 1.29 28.85 -21.33
CA SER A 13 1.87 28.13 -20.21
C SER A 13 3.19 27.52 -20.66
N PRO A 14 4.35 27.91 -20.09
CA PRO A 14 5.54 27.09 -20.10
C PRO A 14 5.74 26.56 -18.67
N VAL A 15 5.08 25.45 -18.36
CA VAL A 15 5.59 24.57 -17.31
C VAL A 15 5.98 23.31 -18.05
N ASP A 16 7.20 23.31 -18.58
CA ASP A 16 7.89 22.05 -18.83
C ASP A 16 7.94 21.34 -17.47
N ASN A 17 7.10 20.33 -17.32
CA ASN A 17 7.12 19.39 -16.20
C ASN A 17 8.43 18.61 -16.27
N ALA A 18 9.53 19.27 -15.91
CA ALA A 18 10.82 18.63 -15.73
C ALA A 18 10.61 17.55 -14.66
N ARG A 19 10.79 16.29 -15.06
CA ARG A 19 11.01 15.21 -14.09
C ARG A 19 12.02 15.73 -13.07
N PRO A 20 11.82 15.55 -11.75
CA PRO A 20 12.84 15.88 -10.78
C PRO A 20 14.11 15.14 -11.19
N THR A 21 15.08 15.87 -11.75
CA THR A 21 16.39 15.35 -12.10
C THR A 21 17.08 15.17 -10.77
N TYR A 22 16.96 13.98 -10.18
CA TYR A 22 17.86 13.53 -9.13
C TYR A 22 19.27 13.76 -9.68
N GLY A 23 20.06 14.59 -9.01
CA GLY A 23 21.35 15.03 -9.51
C GLY A 23 22.15 13.83 -10.00
N THR A 24 22.54 13.84 -11.27
CA THR A 24 23.36 12.82 -11.92
C THR A 24 24.72 12.76 -11.25
N GLN A 25 24.82 12.08 -10.10
CA GLN A 25 26.07 11.55 -9.58
C GLN A 25 26.49 10.39 -10.50
N GLY A 26 27.79 10.29 -10.76
CA GLY A 26 28.37 9.55 -11.90
C GLY A 26 27.69 8.24 -12.27
N SER A 27 27.51 8.03 -13.58
CA SER A 27 26.81 6.90 -14.19
C SER A 27 27.46 5.56 -13.85
N SER A 28 27.18 5.05 -12.66
CA SER A 28 27.41 3.64 -12.35
C SER A 28 26.38 2.83 -13.15
N PRO A 29 26.76 1.66 -13.70
CA PRO A 29 25.79 0.80 -14.35
C PRO A 29 24.66 0.46 -13.37
N PRO A 30 23.41 0.33 -13.86
CA PRO A 30 22.28 0.02 -13.00
C PRO A 30 22.52 -1.29 -12.27
N ARG A 31 22.17 -1.32 -10.97
CA ARG A 31 22.34 -2.52 -10.15
C ARG A 31 21.47 -3.65 -10.69
N LEU A 32 22.03 -4.85 -10.78
CA LEU A 32 21.29 -6.04 -11.18
C LEU A 32 20.29 -6.45 -10.09
N GLN A 33 19.21 -7.13 -10.48
CA GLN A 33 18.14 -7.52 -9.57
C GLN A 33 18.62 -8.41 -8.41
N ASP A 34 19.59 -9.28 -8.65
CA ASP A 34 20.13 -10.17 -7.61
C ASP A 34 20.96 -9.41 -6.56
N ASP A 35 21.67 -8.35 -6.97
CA ASP A 35 22.34 -7.45 -6.03
C ASP A 35 21.32 -6.70 -5.17
N LEU A 36 20.18 -6.30 -5.75
CA LEU A 36 19.09 -5.67 -5.02
C LEU A 36 18.51 -6.64 -3.98
N LYS A 37 18.21 -7.89 -4.35
CA LYS A 37 17.71 -8.91 -3.40
C LYS A 37 18.68 -9.12 -2.24
N LYS A 38 19.97 -9.20 -2.52
CA LYS A 38 21.01 -9.34 -1.47
C LYS A 38 21.05 -8.12 -0.55
N ALA A 39 20.93 -6.91 -1.10
CA ALA A 39 20.83 -5.69 -0.31
C ALA A 39 19.54 -5.68 0.54
N MET A 40 18.40 -6.08 -0.03
CA MET A 40 17.10 -6.12 0.67
C MET A 40 17.12 -7.06 1.87
N LYS A 41 17.82 -8.20 1.76
CA LYS A 41 18.02 -9.13 2.88
C LYS A 41 18.70 -8.43 4.07
N ALA A 42 19.79 -7.72 3.82
CA ALA A 42 20.50 -6.97 4.86
C ALA A 42 19.65 -5.82 5.40
N GLU A 43 18.91 -5.16 4.51
CA GLU A 43 18.11 -4.00 4.86
C GLU A 43 16.94 -4.36 5.77
N ILE A 44 16.18 -5.41 5.47
CA ILE A 44 15.07 -5.90 6.31
C ILE A 44 15.59 -6.59 7.58
N GLY A 45 16.66 -7.38 7.48
CA GLY A 45 17.19 -8.14 8.60
C GLY A 45 16.15 -9.09 9.21
N GLN A 46 16.01 -9.06 10.54
CA GLN A 46 15.04 -9.89 11.29
C GLN A 46 13.74 -9.14 11.64
N HIS A 47 13.47 -8.01 10.99
CA HIS A 47 12.31 -7.18 11.30
C HIS A 47 11.05 -7.64 10.59
N THR A 48 10.65 -8.87 10.86
CA THR A 48 9.45 -9.49 10.31
C THR A 48 8.57 -9.97 11.44
N TRP A 49 7.33 -9.48 11.48
CA TRP A 49 6.31 -9.85 12.45
C TRP A 49 5.20 -10.59 11.74
N TRP A 50 4.82 -11.74 12.28
CA TRP A 50 3.68 -12.50 11.80
C TRP A 50 2.57 -12.45 12.86
N PHE A 51 1.35 -12.22 12.41
CA PHE A 51 0.13 -12.30 13.21
C PHE A 51 -0.70 -13.55 12.86
N ASP A 52 -1.00 -14.35 13.88
CA ASP A 52 -1.87 -15.54 13.77
C ASP A 52 -3.32 -15.16 13.46
N ASP A 53 -3.77 -14.06 14.05
CA ASP A 53 -5.10 -13.50 13.79
C ASP A 53 -5.08 -12.63 12.54
N ASP A 54 -5.68 -13.14 11.47
CA ASP A 54 -5.83 -12.42 10.20
C ASP A 54 -6.67 -11.14 10.33
N ARG A 55 -7.56 -11.04 11.34
CA ARG A 55 -8.31 -9.80 11.61
C ARG A 55 -7.39 -8.67 12.02
N ARG A 56 -6.27 -8.98 12.70
CA ARG A 56 -5.30 -7.95 13.08
C ARG A 56 -4.66 -7.29 11.86
N VAL A 57 -4.29 -8.08 10.85
CA VAL A 57 -3.73 -7.56 9.59
C VAL A 57 -4.79 -6.78 8.80
N ALA A 58 -6.04 -7.26 8.79
CA ALA A 58 -7.18 -6.56 8.19
C ALA A 58 -7.33 -5.14 8.77
N ARG A 59 -7.33 -5.02 10.10
CA ARG A 59 -7.41 -3.75 10.83
C ARG A 59 -6.28 -2.79 10.50
N MET A 60 -5.08 -3.31 10.20
CA MET A 60 -3.93 -2.48 9.83
C MET A 60 -4.17 -1.73 8.52
N VAL A 61 -4.80 -2.37 7.54
CA VAL A 61 -4.97 -1.81 6.18
C VAL A 61 -6.34 -1.24 5.87
N CYS A 62 -7.39 -1.62 6.61
CA CYS A 62 -8.74 -1.11 6.34
C CYS A 62 -8.90 0.37 6.69
N HIS A 63 -9.95 0.98 6.15
CA HIS A 63 -10.48 2.23 6.69
C HIS A 63 -10.83 2.08 8.16
N LYS A 64 -10.46 3.09 8.94
CA LYS A 64 -10.67 3.12 10.38
C LYS A 64 -10.75 4.55 10.88
N THR A 65 -11.62 4.77 11.85
CA THR A 65 -11.80 6.07 12.49
C THR A 65 -11.44 5.95 13.96
N ARG A 66 -10.66 6.91 14.46
CA ARG A 66 -10.30 6.94 15.88
C ARG A 66 -11.55 7.16 16.73
N LYS A 67 -11.71 6.40 17.81
CA LYS A 67 -12.86 6.54 18.71
C LYS A 67 -12.84 7.91 19.41
N PRO A 68 -14.00 8.58 19.59
CA PRO A 68 -14.06 9.89 20.24
C PRO A 68 -13.57 9.88 21.69
N ASP A 69 -13.78 8.76 22.39
CA ASP A 69 -13.42 8.53 23.79
C ASP A 69 -12.02 7.92 23.97
N ALA A 70 -11.30 7.62 22.88
CA ALA A 70 -9.97 7.03 22.99
C ALA A 70 -8.97 8.03 23.61
N PRO A 71 -8.10 7.59 24.55
CA PRO A 71 -7.13 8.46 25.21
C PRO A 71 -6.26 9.22 24.21
N ILE A 72 -6.01 10.52 24.40
CA ILE A 72 -5.11 11.26 23.50
C ILE A 72 -3.75 10.54 23.46
N PRO A 73 -3.20 10.21 22.28
CA PRO A 73 -1.91 9.55 22.20
C PRO A 73 -0.86 10.39 22.95
N CYS A 74 -0.21 9.79 23.96
CA CYS A 74 0.92 10.42 24.60
C CYS A 74 2.01 10.63 23.53
N LYS A 75 2.77 11.73 23.60
CA LYS A 75 3.78 12.09 22.58
C LYS A 75 4.79 10.98 22.29
N ASP A 76 5.01 10.08 23.26
CA ASP A 76 6.00 9.00 23.18
C ASP A 76 5.39 7.60 23.02
N VAL A 77 4.07 7.48 22.88
CA VAL A 77 3.38 6.18 22.81
C VAL A 77 2.68 6.02 21.46
N LEU A 78 3.02 4.94 20.75
CA LEU A 78 2.29 4.53 19.56
C LEU A 78 0.82 4.27 19.91
N ASP A 79 -0.09 4.87 19.14
CA ASP A 79 -1.52 4.69 19.35
C ASP A 79 -1.92 3.21 19.15
N SER A 80 -2.87 2.72 19.95
CA SER A 80 -3.32 1.32 19.86
C SER A 80 -4.39 1.16 18.78
N LEU A 81 -4.39 0.04 18.06
CA LEU A 81 -5.50 -0.30 17.14
C LEU A 81 -6.85 -0.42 17.85
N GLU A 82 -6.84 -0.72 19.15
CA GLU A 82 -8.06 -0.79 19.98
C GLU A 82 -8.74 0.59 20.14
N ASN A 83 -8.00 1.67 19.90
CA ASN A 83 -8.53 3.04 19.91
C ASN A 83 -9.24 3.42 18.61
N TYR A 84 -9.40 2.49 17.68
CA TYR A 84 -10.02 2.72 16.38
C TYR A 84 -11.25 1.85 16.19
N VAL A 85 -12.26 2.40 15.52
CA VAL A 85 -13.36 1.65 14.90
C VAL A 85 -12.87 1.27 13.50
N CYS A 86 -12.65 -0.03 13.27
CA CYS A 86 -12.17 -0.55 12.00
C CYS A 86 -13.35 -1.11 11.20
N ASP A 87 -13.45 -0.76 9.91
CA ASP A 87 -14.53 -1.27 9.06
C ASP A 87 -14.50 -2.80 8.94
N SER A 88 -13.31 -3.41 9.03
CA SER A 88 -13.13 -4.86 9.02
C SER A 88 -13.76 -5.59 10.22
N ASP A 89 -14.10 -4.88 11.29
CA ASP A 89 -14.77 -5.42 12.48
C ASP A 89 -16.28 -5.22 12.46
N SER A 90 -16.80 -4.49 11.48
CA SER A 90 -18.22 -4.19 11.39
C SER A 90 -19.06 -5.45 11.11
N TRP A 91 -20.32 -5.40 11.52
CA TRP A 91 -21.26 -6.50 11.29
C TRP A 91 -21.48 -6.77 9.80
N TRP A 92 -21.56 -5.71 8.99
CA TRP A 92 -21.78 -5.82 7.54
C TRP A 92 -20.56 -6.45 6.87
N PHE A 93 -19.35 -6.14 7.34
CA PHE A 93 -18.14 -6.72 6.80
C PHE A 93 -18.08 -8.23 7.09
N THR A 94 -18.42 -8.64 8.31
CA THR A 94 -18.42 -10.06 8.69
C THR A 94 -19.48 -10.85 7.91
N ASN A 95 -20.70 -10.35 7.81
CA ASN A 95 -21.78 -11.00 7.06
C ASN A 95 -21.51 -10.99 5.55
N GLY A 96 -20.96 -9.88 5.05
CA GLY A 96 -20.53 -9.73 3.66
C GLY A 96 -19.41 -10.69 3.30
N LEU A 97 -18.45 -10.92 4.21
CA LEU A 97 -17.34 -11.85 3.99
C LEU A 97 -17.81 -13.29 3.82
N GLU A 98 -18.76 -13.75 4.64
CA GLU A 98 -19.36 -15.09 4.51
C GLU A 98 -20.09 -15.25 3.17
N SER A 99 -20.87 -14.23 2.78
CA SER A 99 -21.60 -14.20 1.52
C SER A 99 -20.64 -14.17 0.31
N ALA A 100 -19.59 -13.35 0.37
CA ALA A 100 -18.54 -13.28 -0.65
C ALA A 100 -17.79 -14.61 -0.79
N ALA A 101 -17.51 -15.30 0.32
CA ALA A 101 -16.83 -16.59 0.30
C ALA A 101 -17.68 -17.66 -0.40
N ALA A 102 -18.97 -17.74 -0.08
CA ALA A 102 -19.89 -18.66 -0.74
C ALA A 102 -20.05 -18.37 -2.24
N GLU A 103 -20.14 -17.09 -2.61
CA GLU A 103 -20.21 -16.67 -4.02
C GLU A 103 -18.92 -17.02 -4.77
N MET A 104 -17.77 -16.69 -4.20
CA MET A 104 -16.46 -16.96 -4.77
C MET A 104 -16.25 -18.45 -4.95
N GLU A 105 -16.60 -19.29 -3.96
CA GLU A 105 -16.48 -20.73 -4.06
C GLU A 105 -17.33 -21.30 -5.20
N LYS A 106 -18.60 -20.86 -5.31
CA LYS A 106 -19.49 -21.25 -6.40
C LYS A 106 -18.89 -20.87 -7.75
N ALA A 107 -18.41 -19.63 -7.89
CA ALA A 107 -17.80 -19.13 -9.13
C ALA A 107 -16.52 -19.90 -9.47
N TYR A 108 -15.65 -20.14 -8.49
CA TYR A 108 -14.39 -20.85 -8.66
C TYR A 108 -14.59 -22.31 -9.10
N ARG A 109 -15.57 -22.99 -8.52
CA ARG A 109 -15.95 -24.37 -8.93
C ARG A 109 -16.51 -24.43 -10.34
N SER A 110 -17.09 -23.34 -10.85
CA SER A 110 -17.59 -23.26 -12.23
C SER A 110 -16.50 -23.00 -13.27
N LEU A 111 -15.31 -22.57 -12.86
CA LEU A 111 -14.21 -22.31 -13.80
C LEU A 111 -13.74 -23.60 -14.48
N PRO A 112 -13.29 -23.53 -15.76
CA PRO A 112 -12.56 -24.62 -16.38
C PRO A 112 -11.30 -24.97 -15.56
N PRO A 113 -10.91 -26.25 -15.45
CA PRO A 113 -9.70 -26.65 -14.70
C PRO A 113 -8.43 -25.89 -15.12
N ALA A 114 -8.31 -25.55 -16.41
CA ALA A 114 -7.17 -24.81 -16.94
C ALA A 114 -7.01 -23.39 -16.36
N LYS A 115 -8.09 -22.80 -15.82
CA LYS A 115 -8.13 -21.45 -15.22
C LYS A 115 -8.14 -21.47 -13.69
N ARG A 116 -8.12 -22.65 -13.06
CA ARG A 116 -8.00 -22.81 -11.61
C ARG A 116 -6.54 -22.79 -11.19
N LEU A 117 -6.30 -22.57 -9.89
CA LEU A 117 -4.99 -22.76 -9.28
C LEU A 117 -4.58 -24.23 -9.45
N ARG A 118 -3.34 -24.45 -9.90
CA ARG A 118 -2.82 -25.78 -10.22
C ARG A 118 -1.81 -26.20 -9.16
N PRO A 119 -2.12 -27.20 -8.31
CA PRO A 119 -1.11 -27.71 -7.40
C PRO A 119 0.01 -28.43 -8.16
N GLY A 120 1.24 -28.28 -7.69
CA GLY A 120 2.37 -29.14 -8.06
C GLY A 120 3.11 -28.82 -9.36
N SER A 121 2.74 -27.77 -10.11
CA SER A 121 3.60 -27.33 -11.23
C SER A 121 4.84 -26.61 -10.71
N LYS A 122 6.02 -27.03 -11.18
CA LYS A 122 7.30 -26.37 -10.90
C LYS A 122 7.56 -25.15 -11.78
N LYS A 123 6.77 -24.95 -12.84
CA LYS A 123 6.93 -23.82 -13.74
C LYS A 123 6.10 -22.65 -13.21
N GLU A 124 6.78 -21.67 -12.64
CA GLU A 124 6.20 -20.45 -12.03
C GLU A 124 5.13 -19.80 -12.93
N ALA A 125 5.46 -19.58 -14.21
CA ALA A 125 4.59 -18.93 -15.18
C ALA A 125 3.26 -19.66 -15.50
N GLU A 126 3.17 -20.97 -15.21
CA GLU A 126 1.91 -21.72 -15.38
C GLU A 126 0.86 -21.37 -14.31
N HIS A 127 1.27 -20.69 -13.23
CA HIS A 127 0.39 -20.30 -12.14
C HIS A 127 -0.23 -18.91 -12.33
N TYR A 128 0.40 -18.01 -13.09
CA TYR A 128 0.02 -16.59 -13.12
C TYR A 128 -1.44 -16.38 -13.52
N ASP A 129 -1.90 -17.05 -14.58
CA ASP A 129 -3.29 -16.95 -15.05
C ASP A 129 -4.29 -17.41 -13.98
N GLY A 130 -3.98 -18.50 -13.28
CA GLY A 130 -4.83 -19.05 -12.22
C GLY A 130 -4.90 -18.14 -11.00
N VAL A 131 -3.75 -17.58 -10.58
CA VAL A 131 -3.64 -16.63 -9.46
C VAL A 131 -4.41 -15.34 -9.77
N GLY A 132 -4.21 -14.76 -10.96
CA GLY A 132 -4.94 -13.56 -11.37
C GLY A 132 -6.44 -13.79 -11.45
N THR A 133 -6.87 -14.94 -11.98
CA THR A 133 -8.28 -15.32 -12.03
C THR A 133 -8.87 -15.47 -10.62
N PHE A 134 -8.15 -16.14 -9.72
CA PHE A 134 -8.57 -16.34 -8.32
C PHE A 134 -8.75 -14.99 -7.60
N PHE A 135 -7.81 -14.06 -7.71
CA PHE A 135 -7.94 -12.74 -7.08
C PHE A 135 -9.06 -11.89 -7.67
N ASN A 136 -9.25 -11.91 -9.00
CA ASN A 136 -10.35 -11.16 -9.61
C ASN A 136 -11.72 -11.73 -9.25
N LEU A 137 -11.85 -13.05 -9.07
CA LEU A 137 -13.06 -13.63 -8.49
C LEU A 137 -13.27 -13.16 -7.05
N ALA A 138 -12.22 -13.14 -6.23
CA ALA A 138 -12.31 -12.66 -4.86
C ALA A 138 -12.75 -11.18 -4.80
N ILE A 139 -12.16 -10.30 -5.62
CA ILE A 139 -12.55 -8.89 -5.72
C ILE A 139 -13.99 -8.76 -6.18
N ARG A 140 -14.42 -9.51 -7.21
CA ARG A 140 -15.80 -9.45 -7.71
C ARG A 140 -16.80 -9.82 -6.63
N SER A 141 -16.57 -10.93 -5.94
CA SER A 141 -17.45 -11.37 -4.85
C SER A 141 -17.41 -10.41 -3.66
N ALA A 142 -16.25 -9.87 -3.31
CA ALA A 142 -16.10 -8.83 -2.29
C ALA A 142 -16.85 -7.54 -2.65
N SER A 143 -16.73 -7.08 -3.90
CA SER A 143 -17.29 -5.79 -4.36
C SER A 143 -18.80 -5.67 -4.21
N ARG A 144 -19.51 -6.80 -4.32
CA ARG A 144 -20.96 -6.87 -4.16
C ARG A 144 -21.41 -6.77 -2.70
N MET A 145 -20.48 -7.00 -1.77
CA MET A 145 -20.77 -7.07 -0.34
C MET A 145 -20.30 -5.82 0.42
N VAL A 146 -19.53 -4.94 -0.23
CA VAL A 146 -19.13 -3.65 0.35
C VAL A 146 -20.21 -2.62 0.04
N PRO A 147 -20.93 -2.07 1.04
CA PRO A 147 -22.12 -1.24 0.84
C PRO A 147 -21.88 0.01 -0.02
N GLU A 148 -20.70 0.61 0.12
CA GLU A 148 -20.32 1.83 -0.57
C GLU A 148 -18.85 1.72 -0.97
N LEU A 149 -18.60 1.31 -2.21
CA LEU A 149 -17.25 1.39 -2.77
C LEU A 149 -16.97 2.84 -3.14
N PRO A 150 -15.91 3.46 -2.58
CA PRO A 150 -15.54 4.81 -2.96
C PRO A 150 -15.18 4.81 -4.45
N ASP A 151 -15.87 5.63 -5.26
CA ASP A 151 -15.63 5.72 -6.70
C ASP A 151 -14.22 6.21 -7.05
N ASP A 152 -13.64 7.00 -6.16
CA ASP A 152 -12.35 7.66 -6.28
C ASP A 152 -11.28 7.15 -5.30
N GLY A 153 -11.64 6.19 -4.44
CA GLY A 153 -10.75 5.60 -3.45
C GLY A 153 -9.47 4.99 -4.06
N PRO A 154 -8.40 4.82 -3.26
CA PRO A 154 -7.12 4.29 -3.73
C PRO A 154 -7.21 2.88 -4.32
N PHE A 155 -8.22 2.10 -3.92
CA PHE A 155 -8.52 0.77 -4.45
C PHE A 155 -9.90 0.70 -5.11
N ALA A 156 -10.42 1.85 -5.56
CA ALA A 156 -11.61 1.90 -6.39
C ALA A 156 -11.36 1.15 -7.69
N LYS A 157 -12.29 0.28 -8.10
CA LYS A 157 -12.23 -0.43 -9.40
C LYS A 157 -10.87 -1.10 -9.60
N PHE A 158 -10.38 -1.68 -8.51
CA PHE A 158 -9.09 -2.33 -8.40
C PHE A 158 -9.19 -3.78 -8.88
N GLY A 159 -8.28 -4.24 -9.74
CA GLY A 159 -8.25 -5.60 -10.27
C GLY A 159 -6.82 -6.09 -10.46
N PHE A 160 -6.63 -7.41 -10.59
CA PHE A 160 -5.31 -8.00 -10.78
C PHE A 160 -5.08 -8.42 -12.22
N GLY A 161 -3.93 -8.05 -12.77
CA GLY A 161 -3.50 -8.47 -14.09
C GLY A 161 -2.13 -9.15 -14.07
N VAL A 162 -1.96 -10.22 -14.84
CA VAL A 162 -0.66 -10.82 -15.13
C VAL A 162 0.15 -9.82 -15.94
N TYR A 163 1.33 -9.46 -15.42
CA TYR A 163 2.22 -8.49 -16.05
C TYR A 163 3.46 -9.18 -16.60
N ASP A 164 4.24 -9.82 -15.72
CA ASP A 164 5.43 -10.63 -16.05
C ASP A 164 6.40 -9.93 -17.03
N ARG A 165 6.58 -8.62 -16.87
CA ARG A 165 7.41 -7.75 -17.73
C ARG A 165 8.11 -6.68 -16.89
N PRO A 166 9.21 -6.08 -17.38
CA PRO A 166 9.82 -4.93 -16.73
C PRO A 166 8.84 -3.77 -16.58
N THR A 167 8.86 -3.06 -15.45
CA THR A 167 8.12 -1.81 -15.25
C THR A 167 8.67 -0.71 -16.15
N GLY A 168 7.84 0.29 -16.48
CA GLY A 168 8.29 1.42 -17.32
C GLY A 168 9.21 2.40 -16.59
N ASP A 169 9.39 2.22 -15.28
CA ASP A 169 10.32 2.97 -14.44
C ASP A 169 11.22 2.05 -13.61
N GLY A 170 12.46 2.51 -13.40
CA GLY A 170 13.40 2.00 -12.41
C GLY A 170 13.33 2.80 -11.11
N VAL A 171 14.09 2.39 -10.10
CA VAL A 171 14.04 2.97 -8.74
C VAL A 171 15.44 3.26 -8.24
N ASN A 172 15.79 4.51 -8.00
CA ASN A 172 17.07 4.88 -7.36
C ASN A 172 18.28 4.24 -8.06
N ASP A 173 18.37 4.43 -9.39
CA ASP A 173 19.38 3.85 -10.29
C ASP A 173 19.35 2.31 -10.41
N ALA A 174 18.36 1.65 -9.82
CA ALA A 174 18.09 0.25 -10.06
C ALA A 174 17.44 0.04 -11.43
N ALA A 175 17.72 -1.13 -12.01
CA ALA A 175 16.99 -1.61 -13.17
C ALA A 175 15.47 -1.71 -12.90
N GLU A 176 14.71 -1.72 -13.98
CA GLU A 176 13.26 -1.97 -13.96
C GLU A 176 12.94 -3.28 -13.24
N LEU A 177 11.87 -3.28 -12.45
CA LEU A 177 11.43 -4.45 -11.71
C LEU A 177 10.40 -5.24 -12.51
N LYS A 178 10.24 -6.52 -12.20
CA LYS A 178 9.37 -7.43 -12.96
C LYS A 178 8.39 -8.16 -12.02
N PRO A 179 7.27 -7.54 -11.62
CA PRO A 179 6.22 -8.23 -10.88
C PRO A 179 5.47 -9.23 -11.76
N ASP A 180 5.16 -10.41 -11.22
CA ASP A 180 4.44 -11.45 -11.95
C ASP A 180 2.99 -11.04 -12.22
N LEU A 181 2.33 -10.49 -11.20
CA LEU A 181 1.04 -9.83 -11.34
C LEU A 181 1.04 -8.48 -10.63
N ALA A 182 0.12 -7.62 -11.03
CA ALA A 182 -0.10 -6.33 -10.41
C ALA A 182 -1.58 -6.08 -10.20
N GLY A 183 -1.90 -5.64 -8.99
CA GLY A 183 -3.16 -5.00 -8.68
C GLY A 183 -3.12 -3.55 -9.14
N ILE A 184 -4.00 -3.20 -10.08
CA ILE A 184 -4.09 -1.86 -10.68
C ILE A 184 -5.52 -1.32 -10.60
N ARG A 185 -5.63 0.00 -10.56
CA ARG A 185 -6.91 0.70 -10.76
C ARG A 185 -7.14 0.84 -12.25
N ASP A 186 -7.91 -0.08 -12.84
CA ASP A 186 -8.24 -0.05 -14.26
C ASP A 186 -9.65 -0.63 -14.49
N HIS A 187 -10.53 0.21 -15.03
CA HIS A 187 -11.91 -0.14 -15.37
C HIS A 187 -12.02 -1.28 -16.39
N THR A 188 -11.01 -1.47 -17.23
CA THR A 188 -11.06 -2.44 -18.32
C THR A 188 -10.84 -3.88 -17.84
N LEU A 189 -10.12 -4.06 -16.72
CA LEU A 189 -9.96 -5.37 -16.07
C LEU A 189 -11.25 -5.86 -15.38
N HIS A 190 -12.21 -4.97 -15.13
CA HIS A 190 -13.50 -5.29 -14.50
C HIS A 190 -14.62 -5.67 -15.46
N THR A 191 -14.37 -5.61 -16.77
CA THR A 191 -15.40 -5.96 -17.75
C THR A 191 -15.80 -7.44 -17.59
N GLU A 192 -17.11 -7.72 -17.67
CA GLU A 192 -17.78 -8.88 -17.06
C GLU A 192 -17.27 -10.27 -17.48
N THR A 193 -16.42 -10.33 -18.51
CA THR A 193 -15.70 -11.52 -18.93
C THR A 193 -14.28 -11.14 -19.36
N PRO A 194 -13.30 -11.02 -18.44
CA PRO A 194 -11.92 -10.96 -18.85
C PRO A 194 -11.58 -12.35 -19.40
N THR A 195 -11.73 -12.52 -20.72
CA THR A 195 -11.23 -13.71 -21.42
C THR A 195 -9.72 -13.89 -21.19
N SER A 196 -9.04 -12.80 -20.82
CA SER A 196 -7.66 -12.77 -20.38
C SER A 196 -7.51 -11.94 -19.10
N VAL A 197 -6.78 -12.49 -18.13
CA VAL A 197 -6.26 -11.75 -16.96
C VAL A 197 -4.91 -11.10 -17.27
N ARG A 198 -4.42 -11.17 -18.51
CA ARG A 198 -3.13 -10.59 -18.90
C ARG A 198 -3.29 -9.13 -19.27
N ILE A 199 -2.41 -8.30 -18.73
CA ILE A 199 -2.29 -6.90 -19.13
C ILE A 199 -1.83 -6.86 -20.59
N ARG A 200 -2.47 -6.02 -21.39
CA ARG A 200 -2.22 -5.95 -22.84
C ARG A 200 -0.74 -5.68 -23.13
N GLU A 201 -0.26 -6.28 -24.21
CA GLU A 201 1.04 -5.96 -24.77
C GLU A 201 1.07 -4.47 -25.17
N GLY A 202 2.21 -3.80 -24.93
CA GLY A 202 2.35 -2.35 -25.12
C GLY A 202 1.87 -1.47 -23.96
N VAL A 203 1.11 -2.00 -22.99
CA VAL A 203 0.83 -1.29 -21.73
C VAL A 203 1.98 -1.54 -20.75
N ALA A 204 2.62 -0.48 -20.29
CA ALA A 204 3.66 -0.53 -19.28
C ALA A 204 3.09 -0.11 -17.92
N LEU A 205 3.48 -0.80 -16.85
CA LEU A 205 3.11 -0.42 -15.50
C LEU A 205 4.22 0.39 -14.85
N PHE A 206 3.84 1.34 -14.01
CA PHE A 206 4.77 2.22 -13.32
C PHE A 206 4.57 2.15 -11.82
N TRP A 207 5.66 2.30 -11.07
CA TRP A 207 5.58 2.57 -9.62
C TRP A 207 5.12 4.01 -9.39
N PHE A 208 5.61 4.93 -10.21
CA PHE A 208 5.23 6.33 -10.25
C PHE A 208 4.79 6.73 -11.67
N ALA A 209 3.48 6.73 -11.91
CA ALA A 209 2.92 7.30 -13.13
C ALA A 209 2.89 8.84 -13.01
N ALA A 210 3.28 9.53 -14.08
CA ALA A 210 3.13 10.98 -14.13
C ALA A 210 1.64 11.36 -14.03
N PRO A 211 1.28 12.49 -13.38
CA PRO A 211 -0.12 12.84 -13.14
C PRO A 211 -0.98 12.97 -14.41
N ASP A 212 -0.34 13.30 -15.53
CA ASP A 212 -0.91 13.46 -16.87
C ASP A 212 -0.84 12.19 -17.73
N SER A 213 -0.19 11.13 -17.23
CA SER A 213 -0.07 9.86 -17.94
C SER A 213 -1.35 9.05 -17.83
N CYS A 214 -1.83 8.52 -18.96
CA CYS A 214 -2.87 7.51 -18.98
C CYS A 214 -2.36 6.12 -18.55
N GLN A 215 -1.07 5.97 -18.23
CA GLN A 215 -0.49 4.68 -17.84
C GLN A 215 -0.86 4.33 -16.40
N PRO A 216 -1.27 3.08 -16.12
CA PRO A 216 -1.68 2.66 -14.79
C PRO A 216 -0.50 2.50 -13.84
N SER A 217 -0.70 2.90 -12.58
CA SER A 217 0.25 2.70 -11.48
C SER A 217 -0.01 1.38 -10.75
N ILE A 218 1.06 0.72 -10.28
CA ILE A 218 0.97 -0.49 -9.48
C ILE A 218 0.49 -0.15 -8.05
N GLY A 219 -0.68 -0.65 -7.67
CA GLY A 219 -1.25 -0.47 -6.34
C GLY A 219 -0.84 -1.56 -5.34
N VAL A 220 -0.92 -2.83 -5.78
CA VAL A 220 -0.52 -4.00 -4.98
C VAL A 220 0.24 -4.98 -5.89
N PRO A 221 1.57 -5.04 -5.84
CA PRO A 221 2.32 -6.03 -6.59
C PRO A 221 2.08 -7.42 -6.03
N VAL A 222 2.19 -8.43 -6.90
CA VAL A 222 2.10 -9.85 -6.54
C VAL A 222 3.34 -10.56 -7.03
N GLU A 223 3.97 -11.29 -6.13
CA GLU A 223 5.05 -12.21 -6.47
C GLU A 223 4.57 -13.67 -6.36
N VAL A 224 4.98 -14.50 -7.29
CA VAL A 224 4.71 -15.93 -7.33
C VAL A 224 6.04 -16.66 -7.38
N LYS A 225 6.41 -17.45 -6.36
CA LYS A 225 7.56 -18.39 -6.43
C LYS A 225 7.27 -19.66 -5.67
N ASP A 226 8.20 -20.61 -5.65
CA ASP A 226 8.13 -21.82 -4.85
C ASP A 226 8.73 -21.68 -3.44
N THR A 227 9.58 -20.67 -3.20
CA THR A 227 10.18 -20.39 -1.87
C THR A 227 9.72 -19.07 -1.26
N TRP A 228 9.40 -19.08 0.04
CA TRP A 228 9.01 -17.87 0.78
C TRP A 228 10.14 -16.85 0.88
N ARG A 229 11.37 -17.32 1.09
CA ARG A 229 12.56 -16.48 1.20
C ARG A 229 12.73 -15.59 -0.02
N ASP A 230 12.70 -16.19 -1.21
CA ASP A 230 12.95 -15.43 -2.45
C ASP A 230 11.81 -14.46 -2.75
N MET A 231 10.56 -14.87 -2.46
CA MET A 231 9.40 -13.97 -2.56
C MET A 231 9.52 -12.77 -1.63
N VAL A 232 9.91 -12.96 -0.36
CA VAL A 232 10.03 -11.85 0.58
C VAL A 232 11.12 -10.88 0.14
N HIS A 233 12.27 -11.37 -0.35
CA HIS A 233 13.32 -10.49 -0.87
C HIS A 233 12.86 -9.72 -2.11
N GLN A 234 12.18 -10.39 -3.04
CA GLN A 234 11.66 -9.75 -4.24
C GLN A 234 10.55 -8.73 -3.92
N ALA A 235 9.59 -9.09 -3.06
CA ALA A 235 8.55 -8.21 -2.56
C ALA A 235 9.12 -6.97 -1.83
N THR A 236 10.27 -7.11 -1.18
CA THR A 236 10.97 -5.96 -0.56
C THR A 236 11.45 -4.96 -1.61
N THR A 237 11.89 -5.42 -2.79
CA THR A 237 12.25 -4.50 -3.88
C THR A 237 11.04 -3.72 -4.38
N TYR A 238 9.86 -4.35 -4.44
CA TYR A 238 8.61 -3.67 -4.78
C TYR A 238 8.21 -2.65 -3.72
N ALA A 239 8.31 -3.01 -2.44
CA ALA A 239 8.04 -2.08 -1.36
C ALA A 239 8.97 -0.86 -1.41
N ARG A 240 10.26 -1.07 -1.70
CA ARG A 240 11.23 0.02 -1.92
C ARG A 240 10.81 0.91 -3.08
N ALA A 241 10.36 0.32 -4.19
CA ALA A 241 9.84 1.05 -5.34
C ALA A 241 8.62 1.91 -5.00
N MET A 242 7.66 1.34 -4.27
CA MET A 242 6.46 2.04 -3.83
C MET A 242 6.78 3.15 -2.81
N PHE A 243 7.76 2.93 -1.94
CA PHE A 243 8.27 3.98 -1.04
C PHE A 243 9.03 5.06 -1.79
N PHE A 244 9.80 4.72 -2.82
CA PHE A 244 10.45 5.70 -3.67
C PHE A 244 9.44 6.57 -4.43
N ALA A 245 8.42 5.94 -5.02
CA ALA A 245 7.33 6.61 -5.72
C ALA A 245 6.51 7.52 -4.80
N SER A 246 6.46 7.21 -3.50
CA SER A 246 5.75 7.99 -2.50
C SER A 246 6.51 7.98 -1.17
N PRO A 247 7.56 8.81 -1.01
CA PRO A 247 8.50 8.77 0.12
C PRO A 247 7.85 8.81 1.50
N LEU A 248 6.76 9.57 1.61
CA LEU A 248 6.01 9.79 2.85
C LEU A 248 4.93 8.73 3.11
N ARG A 249 4.87 7.69 2.27
CA ARG A 249 3.95 6.56 2.47
C ARG A 249 4.35 5.80 3.74
N ARG A 250 3.37 5.50 4.58
CA ARG A 250 3.51 4.81 5.86
C ARG A 250 3.66 3.31 5.70
N PHE A 251 2.94 2.73 4.72
CA PHE A 251 3.02 1.31 4.42
C PHE A 251 2.71 0.98 2.95
N CYS A 252 3.23 -0.15 2.48
CA CYS A 252 3.04 -0.69 1.14
C CYS A 252 2.51 -2.14 1.23
N PRO A 253 1.29 -2.43 0.74
CA PRO A 253 0.78 -3.79 0.66
C PRO A 253 1.43 -4.54 -0.51
N VAL A 254 1.81 -5.80 -0.28
CA VAL A 254 2.32 -6.73 -1.29
C VAL A 254 1.71 -8.10 -1.03
N ILE A 255 1.33 -8.82 -2.08
CA ILE A 255 0.87 -10.21 -1.96
C ILE A 255 1.99 -11.12 -2.47
N ILE A 256 2.23 -12.22 -1.77
CA ILE A 256 3.14 -13.26 -2.25
C ILE A 256 2.39 -14.60 -2.30
N TYR A 257 2.61 -15.41 -3.33
CA TYR A 257 1.96 -16.69 -3.54
C TYR A 257 2.98 -17.81 -3.78
N ASN A 258 2.99 -18.78 -2.86
CA ASN A 258 3.79 -19.97 -3.01
C ASN A 258 3.10 -20.95 -3.98
N SER A 259 3.70 -21.10 -5.16
CA SER A 259 3.19 -21.94 -6.25
C SER A 259 3.25 -23.44 -5.94
N LEU A 260 4.18 -23.88 -5.09
CA LEU A 260 4.32 -25.27 -4.68
C LEU A 260 3.28 -25.64 -3.62
N LEU A 261 3.09 -24.77 -2.62
CA LEU A 261 2.19 -24.98 -1.49
C LEU A 261 0.76 -24.48 -1.73
N CYS A 262 0.52 -23.79 -2.85
CA CYS A 262 -0.72 -23.10 -3.18
C CYS A 262 -1.24 -22.20 -2.05
N ARG A 263 -0.33 -21.49 -1.39
CA ARG A 263 -0.63 -20.60 -0.26
C ARG A 263 -0.23 -19.18 -0.59
N PHE A 264 -0.89 -18.19 0.00
CA PHE A 264 -0.48 -16.80 -0.11
C PHE A 264 -0.27 -16.15 1.26
N HIS A 265 0.60 -15.15 1.30
CA HIS A 265 0.68 -14.19 2.40
C HIS A 265 0.28 -12.81 1.91
N PHE A 266 -0.29 -12.05 2.83
CA PHE A 266 -0.45 -10.62 2.70
C PHE A 266 0.62 -9.93 3.54
N LEU A 267 1.51 -9.20 2.86
CA LEU A 267 2.61 -8.47 3.48
C LEU A 267 2.31 -6.97 3.52
N ILE A 268 2.57 -6.36 4.66
CA ILE A 268 2.52 -4.92 4.87
C ILE A 268 3.94 -4.47 5.18
N TYR A 269 4.59 -3.87 4.21
CA TYR A 269 5.89 -3.23 4.42
C TYR A 269 5.67 -1.87 5.05
N HIS A 270 6.40 -1.58 6.12
CA HIS A 270 6.44 -0.27 6.77
C HIS A 270 7.89 0.06 7.10
N ARG A 271 8.20 1.32 7.45
CA ARG A 271 9.59 1.75 7.74
C ARG A 271 10.24 1.00 8.92
N GLY A 272 9.43 0.33 9.75
CA GLY A 272 9.90 -0.54 10.82
C GLY A 272 10.28 -1.96 10.38
N GLY A 273 9.78 -2.45 9.25
CA GLY A 273 9.99 -3.82 8.76
C GLY A 273 8.77 -4.38 8.01
N ILE A 274 8.46 -5.65 8.23
CA ILE A 274 7.39 -6.37 7.53
C ILE A 274 6.38 -6.90 8.54
N SER A 275 5.10 -6.54 8.38
CA SER A 275 3.98 -7.18 9.06
C SER A 275 3.31 -8.17 8.10
N SER A 276 3.17 -9.43 8.49
CA SER A 276 2.65 -10.49 7.63
C SER A 276 1.40 -11.15 8.23
N SER A 277 0.46 -11.51 7.36
CA SER A 277 -0.56 -12.51 7.69
C SER A 277 0.06 -13.89 7.87
N ARG A 278 -0.73 -14.83 8.38
CA ARG A 278 -0.46 -16.27 8.21
C ARG A 278 -0.56 -16.69 6.73
N PRO A 279 0.08 -17.80 6.34
CA PRO A 279 -0.15 -18.38 5.04
C PRO A 279 -1.61 -18.83 4.97
N PHE A 280 -2.29 -18.42 3.92
CA PHE A 280 -3.65 -18.83 3.62
C PHE A 280 -3.62 -19.86 2.50
N ASP A 281 -4.21 -21.03 2.74
CA ASP A 281 -4.33 -22.08 1.72
C ASP A 281 -5.49 -21.75 0.78
N ALA A 282 -5.16 -21.51 -0.50
CA ALA A 282 -6.12 -21.09 -1.51
C ALA A 282 -7.15 -22.17 -1.90
N HIS A 283 -6.96 -23.42 -1.47
CA HIS A 283 -7.93 -24.50 -1.64
C HIS A 283 -8.80 -24.71 -0.39
N SER A 284 -8.42 -24.14 0.75
CA SER A 284 -9.19 -24.23 1.99
C SER A 284 -10.25 -23.12 2.07
N PRO A 285 -11.47 -23.41 2.58
CA PRO A 285 -12.48 -22.38 2.80
C PRO A 285 -11.98 -21.23 3.70
N ASP A 286 -11.23 -21.56 4.75
CA ASP A 286 -10.67 -20.57 5.68
C ASP A 286 -9.59 -19.70 5.05
N GLY A 287 -8.75 -20.28 4.19
CA GLY A 287 -7.75 -19.52 3.43
C GLY A 287 -8.41 -18.59 2.43
N CYS A 288 -9.41 -19.05 1.68
CA CYS A 288 -10.23 -18.20 0.80
C CYS A 288 -10.86 -17.03 1.55
N LYS A 289 -11.47 -17.28 2.72
CA LYS A 289 -12.00 -16.23 3.61
C LYS A 289 -10.90 -15.28 4.08
N GLY A 290 -9.72 -15.78 4.40
CA GLY A 290 -8.55 -14.97 4.73
C GLY A 290 -8.17 -14.01 3.60
N MET A 291 -8.12 -14.47 2.34
CA MET A 291 -7.88 -13.59 1.19
C MET A 291 -8.94 -12.53 1.05
N LEU A 292 -10.20 -12.96 1.04
CA LEU A 292 -11.35 -12.06 0.87
C LEU A 292 -11.33 -10.99 1.96
N ARG A 293 -11.03 -11.35 3.21
CA ARG A 293 -10.88 -10.40 4.31
C ARG A 293 -9.81 -9.35 4.01
N MET A 294 -8.64 -9.72 3.48
CA MET A 294 -7.58 -8.76 3.12
C MET A 294 -8.01 -7.84 1.98
N LEU A 295 -8.56 -8.41 0.89
CA LEU A 295 -8.98 -7.63 -0.28
C LEU A 295 -10.16 -6.71 0.04
N MET A 296 -11.17 -7.21 0.75
CA MET A 296 -12.28 -6.39 1.25
C MET A 296 -11.77 -5.26 2.14
N SER A 297 -10.77 -5.51 3.00
CA SER A 297 -10.18 -4.47 3.86
C SER A 297 -9.53 -3.36 3.05
N LEU A 298 -8.80 -3.68 1.98
CA LEU A 298 -8.27 -2.67 1.07
C LEU A 298 -9.39 -1.90 0.37
N MET A 299 -10.46 -2.58 -0.02
CA MET A 299 -11.62 -1.96 -0.69
C MET A 299 -12.39 -1.00 0.23
N THR A 300 -12.26 -1.10 1.56
CA THR A 300 -12.87 -0.13 2.47
C THR A 300 -12.10 1.18 2.54
N CYS A 301 -10.84 1.25 2.09
CA CYS A 301 -10.06 2.48 2.09
C CYS A 301 -10.77 3.58 1.27
N LYS A 302 -11.25 4.62 1.95
CA LYS A 302 -12.04 5.70 1.35
C LYS A 302 -11.15 6.75 0.72
N ASN A 303 -9.99 6.99 1.31
CA ASN A 303 -9.06 8.01 0.86
C ASN A 303 -7.61 7.47 0.87
N ARG A 304 -6.69 8.25 0.30
CA ARG A 304 -5.27 7.86 0.22
C ARG A 304 -4.64 7.68 1.62
N VAL A 305 -5.12 8.37 2.64
CA VAL A 305 -4.58 8.23 4.01
C VAL A 305 -4.80 6.82 4.54
N ASP A 306 -5.96 6.23 4.27
CA ASP A 306 -6.28 4.85 4.59
C ASP A 306 -5.32 3.86 3.92
N ALA A 307 -4.90 4.15 2.68
CA ALA A 307 -3.90 3.36 1.93
C ALA A 307 -2.44 3.67 2.28
N GLY A 308 -2.22 4.40 3.38
CA GLY A 308 -0.90 4.69 3.93
C GLY A 308 -0.26 5.98 3.43
N TYR A 309 -0.86 6.74 2.52
CA TYR A 309 -0.30 8.01 2.06
C TYR A 309 -0.41 9.10 3.14
N ALA A 310 0.43 10.13 3.06
CA ALA A 310 0.35 11.29 3.94
C ALA A 310 -0.84 12.19 3.54
N SER A 311 -1.62 12.67 4.52
CA SER A 311 -2.78 13.56 4.27
C SER A 311 -2.37 14.99 3.89
N TRP A 312 -1.18 15.39 4.32
CA TRP A 312 -0.62 16.73 4.20
C TRP A 312 0.33 16.86 3.01
N ASN A 313 0.46 15.82 2.19
CA ASN A 313 1.30 15.87 1.02
C ASN A 313 0.64 15.13 -0.14
N ASP A 314 0.53 15.82 -1.27
CA ASP A 314 0.21 15.18 -2.54
C ASP A 314 1.51 14.94 -3.31
N ASN A 315 2.11 13.76 -3.12
CA ASN A 315 3.34 13.38 -3.80
C ASN A 315 3.25 13.48 -5.33
N PHE A 316 2.05 13.34 -5.92
CA PHE A 316 1.89 13.43 -7.37
C PHE A 316 1.98 14.87 -7.86
N LEU A 317 1.38 15.80 -7.10
CA LEU A 317 1.42 17.23 -7.43
C LEU A 317 2.64 17.94 -6.83
N GLN A 318 3.44 17.23 -6.03
CA GLN A 318 4.55 17.78 -5.25
C GLN A 318 4.14 18.95 -4.34
N ILE A 319 2.90 18.89 -3.80
CA ILE A 319 2.33 19.92 -2.94
C ILE A 319 2.34 19.44 -1.49
N PHE A 320 2.88 20.27 -0.60
CA PHE A 320 2.81 20.16 0.84
C PHE A 320 1.74 21.11 1.41
N ARG A 321 0.94 20.61 2.34
CA ARG A 321 -0.02 21.41 3.11
C ARG A 321 0.60 21.72 4.47
N LEU A 322 1.11 22.94 4.61
CA LEU A 322 1.79 23.39 5.82
C LEU A 322 0.79 24.07 6.77
N PRO A 323 0.85 23.81 8.08
CA PRO A 323 0.01 24.53 9.05
C PRO A 323 0.34 26.03 9.07
N VAL A 324 -0.65 26.86 9.40
CA VAL A 324 -0.51 28.31 9.51
C VAL A 324 -0.99 28.76 10.88
N ASP A 325 -0.22 29.58 11.57
CA ASP A 325 -0.62 30.15 12.84
C ASP A 325 -1.65 31.28 12.64
N GLY A 326 -2.70 31.30 13.48
CA GLY A 326 -3.59 32.45 13.65
C GLY A 326 -4.46 32.83 12.44
N SER A 327 -4.55 32.01 11.39
CA SER A 327 -5.36 32.28 10.20
C SER A 327 -6.69 31.51 10.22
N THR A 328 -7.71 32.02 9.51
CA THR A 328 -8.97 31.26 9.26
C THR A 328 -8.77 30.05 8.36
N ALA A 329 -7.62 29.96 7.67
CA ALA A 329 -7.26 28.83 6.85
C ALA A 329 -6.51 27.77 7.67
N ASN A 330 -6.81 26.51 7.41
CA ASN A 330 -6.18 25.40 8.13
C ASN A 330 -4.74 25.12 7.65
N TYR A 331 -4.38 25.53 6.43
CA TYR A 331 -3.06 25.28 5.83
C TYR A 331 -2.75 26.23 4.65
N VAL A 332 -1.47 26.35 4.29
CA VAL A 332 -0.99 26.89 3.00
C VAL A 332 -0.42 25.77 2.14
N ASN A 333 -0.61 25.87 0.83
CA ASN A 333 0.05 24.99 -0.13
C ASN A 333 1.46 25.49 -0.41
N ALA A 334 2.44 24.61 -0.23
CA ALA A 334 3.82 24.81 -0.64
C ALA A 334 4.16 23.82 -1.74
N THR A 335 4.78 24.29 -2.81
CA THR A 335 5.26 23.46 -3.94
C THR A 335 6.70 23.07 -3.72
N THR A 336 7.06 21.86 -4.12
CA THR A 336 8.46 21.41 -4.12
C THR A 336 9.23 22.13 -5.22
N GLU A 337 10.28 22.85 -4.85
CA GLU A 337 11.20 23.47 -5.83
C GLU A 337 12.37 22.54 -6.13
N GLN A 338 12.90 21.89 -5.10
CA GLN A 338 14.10 21.08 -5.20
C GLN A 338 14.10 19.97 -4.14
N ILE A 339 14.54 18.78 -4.53
CA ILE A 339 14.88 17.70 -3.60
C ILE A 339 16.38 17.87 -3.26
N LEU A 340 16.68 18.30 -2.03
CA LEU A 340 18.05 18.53 -1.56
C LEU A 340 18.73 17.24 -1.12
N HIS A 341 17.96 16.29 -0.59
CA HIS A 341 18.42 14.98 -0.17
C HIS A 341 17.25 13.99 -0.21
N ALA A 342 17.53 12.77 -0.66
CA ALA A 342 16.58 11.66 -0.62
C ALA A 342 17.34 10.37 -0.31
N ASP A 343 17.04 9.76 0.84
CA ASP A 343 17.48 8.43 1.19
C ASP A 343 16.28 7.48 1.14
N ASN A 344 16.38 6.51 0.23
CA ASN A 344 15.33 5.55 -0.05
C ASN A 344 15.71 4.18 0.50
N CYS A 345 15.04 3.78 1.57
CA CYS A 345 15.07 2.42 2.09
C CYS A 345 13.65 1.82 2.04
N SER A 346 13.52 0.52 2.24
CA SER A 346 12.32 -0.18 2.71
C SER A 346 12.22 -0.14 4.24
N ARG A 347 13.34 -0.29 4.96
CA ARG A 347 13.41 -0.21 6.43
C ARG A 347 14.44 0.81 6.92
N GLY A 348 14.07 1.56 7.93
CA GLY A 348 14.91 2.59 8.57
C GLY A 348 14.38 4.00 8.32
N PRO A 349 15.15 5.02 8.75
CA PRO A 349 14.81 6.41 8.50
C PRO A 349 14.97 6.72 7.00
N ALA A 350 13.86 6.93 6.30
CA ALA A 350 13.88 7.37 4.91
C ALA A 350 13.90 8.91 4.85
N THR A 351 15.09 9.49 5.00
CA THR A 351 15.26 10.94 5.12
C THR A 351 15.03 11.61 3.78
N HIS A 352 14.10 12.56 3.73
CA HIS A 352 13.88 13.40 2.57
C HIS A 352 13.92 14.87 2.99
N VAL A 353 14.74 15.66 2.28
CA VAL A 353 14.89 17.09 2.51
C VAL A 353 14.48 17.81 1.24
N TYR A 354 13.47 18.66 1.36
CA TYR A 354 12.90 19.43 0.26
C TYR A 354 13.19 20.91 0.48
N ARG A 355 13.52 21.63 -0.60
CA ARG A 355 13.28 23.05 -0.69
C ARG A 355 11.88 23.24 -1.26
N ILE A 356 11.06 23.98 -0.54
CA ILE A 356 9.67 24.25 -0.91
C ILE A 356 9.46 25.76 -0.96
N SER A 357 8.54 26.20 -1.80
CA SER A 357 8.07 27.59 -1.83
C SER A 357 6.56 27.64 -1.72
N TYR A 358 6.07 28.77 -1.23
CA TYR A 358 4.64 29.06 -1.12
C TYR A 358 4.42 30.52 -1.51
N ALA A 359 3.31 30.80 -2.19
CA ALA A 359 3.00 32.15 -2.61
C ALA A 359 2.65 33.01 -1.39
N VAL A 360 3.50 33.99 -1.08
CA VAL A 360 3.22 35.02 -0.08
C VAL A 360 2.16 35.96 -0.67
N GLY A 361 0.88 35.69 -0.38
CA GLY A 361 -0.26 36.51 -0.86
C GLY A 361 -1.30 35.76 -1.71
N GLY A 362 -1.16 34.44 -1.91
CA GLY A 362 -2.25 33.64 -2.48
C GLY A 362 -3.44 33.61 -1.52
N SER A 363 -4.66 33.88 -2.01
CA SER A 363 -5.85 33.82 -1.16
C SER A 363 -5.92 32.46 -0.46
N PRO A 364 -6.12 32.44 0.88
CA PRO A 364 -6.24 31.20 1.62
C PRO A 364 -7.31 30.30 1.01
N VAL A 365 -6.96 29.06 0.70
CA VAL A 365 -7.93 28.08 0.22
C VAL A 365 -8.70 27.57 1.43
N ASN A 366 -9.90 28.12 1.67
CA ASN A 366 -10.86 27.57 2.61
C ASN A 366 -11.45 26.27 2.05
N THR A 367 -10.66 25.21 2.07
CA THR A 367 -11.20 23.85 2.02
C THR A 367 -11.04 23.26 3.40
N SER A 368 -12.16 22.87 4.00
CA SER A 368 -12.15 22.08 5.21
C SER A 368 -11.31 20.83 4.95
N LEU A 369 -10.19 20.68 5.66
CA LEU A 369 -9.58 19.36 5.80
C LEU A 369 -10.65 18.40 6.35
N PRO A 370 -10.53 17.08 6.10
CA PRO A 370 -11.32 16.11 6.85
C PRO A 370 -11.12 16.43 8.33
N SER A 371 -12.18 16.92 8.97
CA SER A 371 -12.11 17.45 10.32
C SER A 371 -11.75 16.31 11.26
N THR A 372 -10.53 16.32 11.79
CA THR A 372 -10.21 15.61 13.01
C THR A 372 -11.13 16.16 14.10
N PRO A 373 -11.87 15.33 14.86
CA PRO A 373 -12.81 15.82 15.86
C PRO A 373 -12.08 16.76 16.84
N ALA A 374 -12.60 17.98 16.95
CA ALA A 374 -12.04 19.03 17.79
C ALA A 374 -11.96 18.56 19.24
N THR A 375 -10.78 18.66 19.83
CA THR A 375 -10.57 18.42 21.26
C THR A 375 -11.34 19.49 22.05
N PRO A 376 -12.20 19.11 23.02
CA PRO A 376 -12.84 20.11 23.87
C PRO A 376 -11.76 20.85 24.67
N SER A 377 -11.77 22.18 24.58
CA SER A 377 -10.90 23.08 25.32
C SER A 377 -11.16 22.94 26.82
N SER A 378 -10.30 22.19 27.53
CA SER A 378 -10.30 22.16 28.99
C SER A 378 -9.62 23.44 29.51
N GLN A 379 -10.34 24.13 30.40
CA GLN A 379 -9.89 25.33 31.07
C GLN A 379 -8.67 25.04 31.94
N SER A 380 -7.67 25.92 31.81
CA SER A 380 -6.43 25.96 32.58
C SER A 380 -6.71 26.22 34.06
N SER A 381 -6.40 25.26 34.92
CA SER A 381 -6.18 25.48 36.35
C SER A 381 -4.73 25.16 36.72
N ASN A 382 -4.09 26.14 37.37
CA ASN A 382 -2.73 26.17 37.86
C ASN A 382 -2.23 24.85 38.49
N LEU A 383 -1.04 24.38 38.08
CA LEU A 383 -0.25 23.38 38.79
C LEU A 383 1.26 23.75 38.73
N PRO A 384 2.02 23.48 39.80
CA PRO A 384 3.37 23.99 40.00
C PRO A 384 4.43 23.18 39.26
N GLU A 385 5.53 23.87 38.95
CA GLU A 385 6.73 23.36 38.29
C GLU A 385 7.43 22.31 39.15
N LEU A 386 7.21 21.02 38.85
CA LEU A 386 7.99 19.91 39.37
C LEU A 386 8.76 19.28 38.20
N ARG A 387 10.09 19.41 38.23
CA ARG A 387 10.99 18.68 37.34
C ARG A 387 11.23 17.26 37.91
N PRO A 388 10.89 16.18 37.19
CA PRO A 388 11.41 14.86 37.52
C PRO A 388 12.67 14.59 36.68
N ARG A 389 13.76 14.21 37.36
CA ARG A 389 14.83 13.40 36.76
C ARG A 389 14.22 12.03 36.44
N ILE A 390 14.12 11.68 35.16
CA ILE A 390 13.67 10.37 34.72
C ILE A 390 14.87 9.44 34.63
N SER A 391 14.88 8.43 35.49
CA SER A 391 15.65 7.20 35.34
C SER A 391 14.91 6.28 34.37
N LEU A 392 15.58 5.84 33.31
CA LEU A 392 15.08 4.83 32.38
C LEU A 392 15.11 3.46 33.07
N GLN A 393 14.03 3.06 33.72
CA GLN A 393 13.79 1.64 34.01
C GLN A 393 13.06 1.00 32.83
N GLY A 394 13.73 0.05 32.18
CA GLY A 394 13.21 -0.69 31.04
C GLY A 394 11.97 -1.51 31.41
N GLY A 395 10.83 -1.13 30.84
CA GLY A 395 9.64 -1.97 30.80
C GLY A 395 9.88 -3.16 29.87
N VAL A 396 9.71 -4.37 30.39
CA VAL A 396 9.79 -5.62 29.63
C VAL A 396 8.61 -5.68 28.67
N LEU A 397 8.85 -5.39 27.39
CA LEU A 397 7.92 -5.75 26.32
C LEU A 397 7.76 -7.27 26.30
N ARG A 398 6.51 -7.75 26.32
CA ARG A 398 6.22 -9.19 26.18
C ARG A 398 6.86 -9.70 24.87
N PRO A 399 7.54 -10.85 24.87
CA PRO A 399 8.12 -11.39 23.66
C PRO A 399 7.00 -11.74 22.68
N TYR A 400 6.94 -11.02 21.54
CA TYR A 400 6.21 -11.50 20.38
C TYR A 400 6.97 -12.68 19.80
N ASN A 401 6.28 -13.78 19.48
CA ASN A 401 6.87 -14.93 18.82
C ASN A 401 7.47 -14.48 17.49
N THR A 402 8.79 -14.27 17.48
CA THR A 402 9.56 -13.97 16.27
C THR A 402 9.93 -15.32 15.66
N GLN A 403 9.01 -15.94 14.93
CA GLN A 403 9.38 -17.03 14.05
C GLN A 403 9.80 -16.46 12.71
N ILE A 404 11.06 -16.69 12.38
CA ILE A 404 11.64 -16.18 11.13
C ILE A 404 11.00 -16.96 9.98
N ILE A 405 10.43 -16.24 9.01
CA ILE A 405 9.95 -16.79 7.72
C ILE A 405 11.07 -17.54 6.95
N ASP A 406 12.33 -17.41 7.42
CA ASP A 406 13.52 -18.10 6.90
C ASP A 406 13.59 -19.60 7.21
N GLN A 407 12.69 -20.16 8.03
CA GLN A 407 12.67 -21.61 8.22
C GLN A 407 12.07 -22.28 6.99
N ASP A 408 12.98 -22.77 6.16
CA ASP A 408 12.78 -23.76 5.12
C ASP A 408 11.93 -24.93 5.69
N ASN A 409 10.63 -24.91 5.40
CA ASN A 409 9.67 -25.89 5.92
C ASN A 409 9.92 -27.32 5.39
N SER A 410 10.93 -27.51 4.52
CA SER A 410 11.39 -28.83 4.08
C SER A 410 11.85 -29.75 5.22
N LYS A 411 12.14 -29.22 6.43
CA LYS A 411 12.48 -30.04 7.61
C LYS A 411 11.33 -30.36 8.55
N LEU A 412 10.16 -29.73 8.45
CA LEU A 412 9.04 -29.95 9.38
C LEU A 412 8.12 -31.11 8.99
N GLU A 413 8.19 -31.63 7.76
CA GLU A 413 7.46 -32.85 7.36
C GLU A 413 8.18 -34.16 7.70
N LEU A 414 9.46 -34.14 8.10
CA LEU A 414 10.20 -35.36 8.46
C LEU A 414 10.07 -35.80 9.93
N CYS A 415 9.42 -35.01 10.79
CA CYS A 415 9.24 -35.32 12.23
C CYS A 415 7.77 -35.57 12.63
N ARG A 416 6.90 -35.89 11.68
CA ARG A 416 5.57 -36.47 11.95
C ARG A 416 5.43 -37.83 11.27
N LYS A 417 6.13 -38.82 11.81
CA LYS A 417 5.75 -40.23 11.75
C LYS A 417 6.00 -40.86 13.11
#